data_AF-A0A916I8Q5-F1
#
_entry.id   AF-A0A916I8Q5-F1
#
_cell.length_a   1.000
_cell.length_b   1.000
_cell.length_c   1.000
_cell.angle_alpha   90.00
_cell.angle_beta   90.00
_cell.angle_gamma   90.00
#
_symmetry.space_group_name_H-M   'P 1'
#
loop_
_entity.id
_entity.type
_entity.pdbx_description
1 polymer ?
#
loop_
_entity_poly.entity_id
_entity_poly.type
_entity_poly.pdbx_seq_one_letter_code
_entity_poly.pdbx_strand_id
1 'polypeptide(L)' 'MQSHPIHPGTVVFYDADKDEITDEADAATLPDSMKFEETDEGLVPIVRVVLFTREDRQIIASYGPNGELLRTVSGSVEE' A
#
# COMPACT_ATOMS: atom_id res chain seq x y z
N MET A 1 -13.45 20.81 -10.17
CA MET A 1 -13.42 19.39 -10.56
C MET A 1 -12.16 18.82 -9.94
N GLN A 2 -12.28 18.06 -8.84
CA GLN A 2 -11.13 17.40 -8.23
C GLN A 2 -10.75 16.25 -9.17
N SER A 3 -9.68 16.41 -9.95
CA SER A 3 -9.18 15.34 -10.81
C SER A 3 -8.52 14.32 -9.88
N HIS A 4 -9.18 13.19 -9.67
CA HIS A 4 -8.51 12.06 -9.03
C HIS A 4 -7.29 11.69 -9.87
N PRO A 5 -6.11 11.55 -9.28
CA PRO A 5 -4.93 11.14 -10.01
C PRO A 5 -5.18 9.78 -10.66
N ILE A 6 -4.69 9.60 -11.89
CA ILE A 6 -4.81 8.33 -12.60
C ILE A 6 -3.92 7.32 -11.87
N HIS A 7 -4.53 6.26 -11.34
CA HIS A 7 -3.77 5.14 -10.78
C HIS A 7 -3.10 4.35 -11.92
N PRO A 8 -1.83 3.90 -11.78
CA PRO A 8 -1.12 3.13 -12.81
C PRO A 8 -1.69 1.73 -13.10
N GLY A 9 -2.82 1.36 -12.49
CA GLY A 9 -3.59 0.15 -12.84
C GLY A 9 -3.45 -1.03 -11.87
N THR A 10 -2.29 -1.26 -11.26
CA THR A 10 -2.08 -2.46 -10.40
C THR A 10 -1.47 -2.09 -9.06
N VAL A 11 -1.92 -2.79 -8.01
CA VAL A 11 -1.33 -2.76 -6.67
C VAL A 11 -0.74 -4.14 -6.37
N VAL A 12 0.55 -4.16 -6.06
CA VAL A 12 1.28 -5.40 -5.74
C VAL A 12 1.33 -5.58 -4.22
N PHE A 13 0.89 -6.73 -3.73
CA PHE A 13 1.04 -7.13 -2.33
C PHE A 13 2.25 -8.03 -2.18
N TYR A 14 3.21 -7.60 -1.38
CA TYR A 14 4.49 -8.27 -1.21
C TYR A 14 4.73 -8.61 0.26
N ASP A 15 5.06 -9.86 0.54
CA ASP A 15 5.43 -10.33 1.87
C ASP A 15 6.95 -10.36 1.98
N ALA A 16 7.51 -9.44 2.76
CA ALA A 16 8.95 -9.32 2.91
C ALA A 16 9.54 -10.35 3.89
N ASP A 17 8.71 -11.04 4.68
CA ASP A 17 9.16 -12.13 5.54
C ASP A 17 9.46 -13.38 4.68
N LYS A 18 8.62 -13.60 3.65
CA LYS A 18 8.77 -14.70 2.68
C LYS A 18 9.54 -14.34 1.43
N ASP A 19 9.87 -13.06 1.25
CA ASP A 19 10.53 -12.52 0.06
C ASP A 19 9.75 -12.80 -1.25
N GLU A 20 8.41 -12.72 -1.21
CA GLU A 20 7.57 -13.06 -2.36
C GLU A 20 6.38 -12.10 -2.57
N ILE A 21 5.90 -12.03 -3.82
CA ILE A 21 4.62 -11.38 -4.13
C ILE A 21 3.50 -12.35 -3.74
N THR A 22 2.63 -11.93 -2.82
CA THR A 22 1.53 -12.76 -2.32
C THR A 22 0.25 -12.55 -3.10
N ASP A 23 0.03 -11.37 -3.68
CA ASP A 23 -1.14 -11.04 -4.48
C ASP A 23 -0.88 -9.84 -5.41
N GLU A 24 -1.66 -9.74 -6.48
CA GLU A 24 -1.69 -8.58 -7.37
C GLU A 24 -3.15 -8.25 -7.68
N ALA A 25 -3.57 -7.03 -7.36
CA ALA A 25 -4.94 -6.59 -7.59
C ALA A 25 -4.98 -5.40 -8.56
N ASP A 26 -5.98 -5.43 -9.43
CA ASP A 26 -6.28 -4.29 -10.27
C ASP A 26 -6.85 -3.16 -9.41
N ALA A 27 -6.25 -1.98 -9.53
CA ALA A 27 -6.62 -0.82 -8.75
C ALA A 27 -8.08 -0.43 -9.00
N ALA A 28 -8.68 -0.68 -10.17
CA ALA A 28 -10.09 -0.37 -10.39
C ALA A 28 -11.04 -1.23 -9.52
N THR A 29 -10.56 -2.37 -9.01
CA THR A 29 -11.33 -3.28 -8.14
C THR A 29 -11.15 -2.99 -6.66
N LEU A 30 -10.17 -2.18 -6.29
CA LEU A 30 -9.84 -1.86 -4.91
C LEU A 30 -10.61 -0.62 -4.38
N PRO A 31 -10.86 -0.53 -3.07
CA PRO A 31 -11.42 0.67 -2.46
C PRO A 31 -10.42 1.83 -2.50
N ASP A 32 -10.90 3.09 -2.48
CA ASP A 32 -10.05 4.28 -2.56
C ASP A 32 -8.95 4.34 -1.50
N SER A 33 -9.23 3.86 -0.28
CA SER A 33 -8.24 3.75 0.79
C SER A 33 -7.07 2.80 0.52
N MET A 34 -7.19 1.90 -0.48
CA MET A 34 -6.10 1.03 -0.94
C MET A 34 -5.49 1.48 -2.27
N LYS A 35 -6.14 2.40 -2.98
CA LYS A 35 -5.66 2.95 -4.26
C LYS A 35 -4.86 4.22 -4.06
N PHE A 36 -5.23 5.05 -3.09
CA PHE A 36 -4.64 6.37 -2.93
C PHE A 36 -4.37 6.65 -1.46
N GLU A 37 -3.29 7.40 -1.21
CA GLU A 37 -2.99 7.97 0.08
C GLU A 37 -3.04 9.50 0.00
N GLU A 38 -3.61 10.14 1.01
CA GLU A 38 -3.61 11.59 1.14
C GLU A 38 -2.30 12.06 1.78
N THR A 39 -1.55 12.90 1.06
CA THR A 39 -0.28 13.51 1.50
C THR A 39 -0.37 15.03 1.43
N ASP A 40 0.61 15.76 1.98
CA ASP A 40 0.70 17.22 1.86
C ASP A 40 0.77 17.72 0.39
N GLU A 41 1.22 16.86 -0.53
CA GLU A 41 1.31 17.16 -1.97
C GLU A 41 0.00 16.81 -2.73
N GLY A 42 -0.95 16.16 -2.04
CA GLY A 42 -2.22 15.70 -2.57
C GLY A 42 -2.37 14.17 -2.52
N LEU A 43 -3.31 13.65 -3.32
CA LEU A 43 -3.52 12.22 -3.44
C LEU A 43 -2.38 11.57 -4.24
N VAL A 44 -1.76 10.55 -3.68
CA VAL A 44 -0.71 9.77 -4.34
C VAL A 44 -1.17 8.33 -4.51
N PRO A 45 -1.03 7.72 -5.70
CA PRO A 45 -1.44 6.33 -5.91
C PRO A 45 -0.54 5.34 -5.16
N ILE A 46 -1.15 4.32 -4.57
CA ILE A 46 -0.46 3.23 -3.88
C ILE A 46 -0.22 2.10 -4.87
N VAL A 47 1.02 1.81 -5.22
CA VAL A 47 1.34 0.76 -6.22
C VAL A 47 1.88 -0.52 -5.58
N ARG A 48 2.35 -0.44 -4.33
CA ARG A 48 2.92 -1.58 -3.63
C ARG A 48 2.57 -1.53 -2.16
N VAL A 49 2.10 -2.64 -1.62
CA VAL A 49 1.85 -2.85 -0.21
C VAL A 49 2.78 -3.94 0.28
N VAL A 50 3.63 -3.61 1.24
CA VAL A 50 4.61 -4.53 1.83
C VAL A 50 4.16 -4.94 3.22
N LEU A 51 4.07 -6.24 3.43
CA LEU A 51 3.77 -6.85 4.72
C LEU A 51 5.06 -7.38 5.33
N PHE A 52 5.34 -7.04 6.58
CA PHE A 52 6.47 -7.59 7.31
C PHE A 52 6.22 -7.60 8.82
N THR A 53 6.87 -8.51 9.53
CA THR A 53 6.78 -8.58 10.99
C THR A 53 7.99 -7.90 11.62
N ARG A 54 7.75 -7.08 12.64
CA ARG A 54 8.80 -6.45 13.44
C ARG A 54 8.41 -6.43 14.91
N GLU A 55 9.28 -6.96 15.77
CA GLU A 55 9.08 -6.94 17.23
C GLU A 55 7.69 -7.49 17.62
N ASP A 56 7.33 -8.64 17.02
CA ASP A 56 6.04 -9.34 17.19
C ASP A 56 4.81 -8.59 16.67
N ARG A 57 5.00 -7.50 15.91
CA ARG A 57 3.92 -6.72 15.30
C ARG A 57 3.92 -6.88 13.80
N GLN A 58 2.73 -7.06 13.24
CA GLN A 58 2.55 -7.04 11.80
C GLN A 58 2.51 -5.59 11.31
N ILE A 59 3.40 -5.27 10.39
CA ILE A 59 3.54 -3.95 9.79
C ILE A 59 3.11 -4.03 8.33
N ILE A 60 2.24 -3.10 7.93
CA ILE A 60 1.81 -2.89 6.56
C ILE A 60 2.37 -1.55 6.11
N ALA A 61 3.20 -1.55 5.07
CA ALA A 61 3.79 -0.35 4.48
C ALA A 61 3.32 -0.16 3.03
N SER A 62 2.70 0.98 2.75
CA SER A 62 2.20 1.33 1.41
C SER A 62 3.17 2.27 0.72
N TYR A 63 3.46 2.00 -0.56
CA TYR A 63 4.43 2.73 -1.35
C TYR A 63 3.81 3.30 -2.64
N GLY A 64 4.30 4.47 -3.01
CA GLY A 64 3.93 5.17 -4.24
C GLY A 64 4.74 4.73 -5.46
N PRO A 65 4.41 5.24 -6.65
CA PRO A 65 4.99 4.83 -7.92
C PRO A 65 6.49 5.11 -8.05
N ASN A 66 7.04 6.07 -7.29
CA ASN A 66 8.49 6.35 -7.28
C ASN A 66 9.22 5.58 -6.17
N GLY A 67 8.55 4.66 -5.49
CA GLY A 67 9.10 3.88 -4.38
C GLY A 67 9.12 4.64 -3.04
N GLU A 68 8.50 5.81 -2.97
CA GLU A 68 8.30 6.57 -1.73
C GLU A 68 7.38 5.82 -0.76
N LEU A 69 7.68 5.87 0.53
CA LEU A 69 6.79 5.35 1.57
C LEU A 69 5.67 6.37 1.82
N LEU A 70 4.42 5.95 1.61
CA LEU A 70 3.24 6.81 1.78
C LEU A 70 2.63 6.64 3.18
N ARG A 71 2.52 5.40 3.65
CA ARG A 71 1.91 5.09 4.94
C ARG A 71 2.50 3.84 5.56
N THR A 72 2.47 3.79 6.88
CA THR A 72 2.72 2.59 7.65
C THR A 72 1.62 2.38 8.69
N VAL A 73 1.08 1.18 8.76
CA VAL A 73 0.11 0.75 9.77
C VAL A 73 0.72 -0.42 10.53
N SER A 74 0.76 -0.34 11.85
CA SER A 74 1.12 -1.46 12.71
C SER A 74 -0.13 -2.03 13.34
N GLY A 75 -0.44 -3.29 13.08
CA GLY A 75 -1.43 -4.05 13.82
C GLY A 75 -0.77 -4.72 15.02
N SER A 76 -1.40 -4.63 16.19
CA SER A 76 -1.15 -5.60 17.26
C SER A 76 -1.85 -6.89 16.84
N VAL A 77 -1.14 -8.02 16.87
CA VAL A 77 -1.80 -9.33 16.82
C VAL A 77 -2.45 -9.49 18.19
N GLU A 78 -3.74 -9.20 18.32
CA GLU A 78 -4.46 -9.60 19.54
C GLU A 78 -4.63 -11.13 19.48
N GLU A 79 -3.91 -11.82 20.36
CA GLU A 79 -4.00 -13.28 20.59
C GLU A 79 -5.38 -13.74 21.10
#